data_AF-A0A8C6T219-F1
#
_entry.id   AF-A0A8C6T219-F1
#
_cell.length_a   1.000
_cell.length_b   1.000
_cell.length_c   1.000
_cell.angle_alpha   90.00
_cell.angle_beta   90.00
_cell.angle_gamma   90.00
#
_symmetry.space_group_name_H-M   'P 1'
#
loop_
_entity.id
_entity.type
_entity.pdbx_description
1 polymer ?
#
loop_
_entity_poly.entity_id
_entity_poly.type
_entity_poly.pdbx_seq_one_letter_code
_entity_poly.pdbx_strand_id
1 'polypeptide(L)'
;MEHEQDQDVSLEQRFSEDLRTDRQSHPWRQKYKKGDGLGFKGHRVVLLCLGMLDIALLITALVLGMYCGKAKDFKAVSDSTLAPLILERDFLRNHSDAIKERRTVQVELENQRRARMQLHIQIKQLQTITDSMQSHIQVLRAERSQLESNRTTLEVSCGRCPVGWIFLKTSCYFYSNSPSNAKKNWPDSRADCTSRGGDLLVINNLEEQKAINNNYPKILGTGVQWKMGFWIGLTDRVTNGVWTWVNNATENDTMYWQSGQPNNEESLAGHCVAFGRNIQSWRSWYNRNCENDELNWICEMKPKVAMETTFM
;
A
#
# COMPACT_ATOMS: atom_id res chain seq x y z
N MET A 1 18.67 -8.55 9.06
CA MET A 1 18.10 -7.31 9.62
C MET A 1 16.73 -7.61 10.26
N GLU A 2 16.66 -8.63 11.13
CA GLU A 2 15.38 -9.06 11.76
C GLU A 2 15.50 -9.19 13.28
N HIS A 3 16.64 -8.82 13.88
CA HIS A 3 16.88 -9.04 15.31
C HIS A 3 16.73 -7.79 16.20
N GLU A 4 16.51 -6.60 15.63
CA GLU A 4 16.38 -5.33 16.39
C GLU A 4 14.93 -4.85 16.57
N GLN A 5 13.94 -5.53 15.97
CA GLN A 5 12.55 -5.07 15.99
C GLN A 5 11.74 -5.60 17.18
N ASP A 6 12.15 -6.74 17.78
CA ASP A 6 11.43 -7.37 18.90
C ASP A 6 11.74 -6.75 20.28
N GLN A 7 12.86 -6.02 20.42
CA GLN A 7 13.21 -5.38 21.70
C GLN A 7 12.45 -4.07 21.96
N ASP A 8 11.97 -3.39 20.90
CA ASP A 8 11.30 -2.09 21.00
C ASP A 8 9.83 -2.24 21.46
N VAL A 9 9.16 -3.32 21.05
CA VAL A 9 7.76 -3.64 21.42
C VAL A 9 7.62 -3.95 22.93
N SER A 10 8.67 -4.54 23.52
CA SER A 10 8.75 -4.87 24.96
C SER A 10 8.85 -3.61 25.85
N LEU A 11 9.48 -2.54 25.34
CA LEU A 11 9.69 -1.30 26.08
C LEU A 11 8.45 -0.39 26.09
N GLU A 12 7.67 -0.36 24.99
CA GLU A 12 6.42 0.39 24.92
C GLU A 12 5.32 -0.18 25.84
N GLN A 13 5.23 -1.51 25.97
CA GLN A 13 4.24 -2.15 26.84
C GLN A 13 4.49 -1.86 28.32
N ARG A 14 5.76 -1.84 28.76
CA ARG A 14 6.14 -1.58 30.15
C ARG A 14 5.89 -0.14 30.60
N PHE A 15 5.95 0.82 29.68
CA PHE A 15 5.76 2.23 29.96
C PHE A 15 4.26 2.63 30.06
N SER A 16 3.38 1.89 29.40
CA SER A 16 1.92 2.11 29.46
C SER A 16 1.30 1.70 30.80
N GLU A 17 1.91 0.77 31.54
CA GLU A 17 1.40 0.31 32.84
C GLU A 17 1.73 1.29 33.97
N ASP A 18 2.92 1.90 33.96
CA ASP A 18 3.35 2.89 34.97
C ASP A 18 2.56 4.22 34.89
N LEU A 19 2.06 4.59 33.71
CA LEU A 19 1.22 5.78 33.54
C LEU A 19 -0.22 5.60 34.06
N ARG A 20 -0.63 4.37 34.38
CA ARG A 20 -1.99 4.06 34.83
C ARG A 20 -2.12 4.03 36.36
N THR A 21 -1.02 3.78 37.07
CA THR A 21 -0.95 3.70 38.54
C THR A 21 -0.88 5.07 39.23
N ASP A 22 -0.44 6.14 38.54
CA ASP A 22 -0.29 7.47 39.14
C ASP A 22 -1.57 8.35 39.12
N ARG A 23 -2.66 7.86 38.51
CA ARG A 23 -3.94 8.60 38.42
C ARG A 23 -4.87 8.39 39.64
N GLN A 24 -4.45 7.63 40.65
CA GLN A 24 -5.24 7.38 41.86
C GLN A 24 -4.52 7.83 43.13
N SER A 25 -4.27 9.12 43.28
CA SER A 25 -3.99 9.69 44.60
C SER A 25 -4.53 11.13 44.76
N HIS A 26 -5.45 11.26 45.73
CA HIS A 26 -5.90 12.45 46.47
C HIS A 26 -6.60 13.64 45.76
N PRO A 27 -7.89 13.89 46.09
CA PRO A 27 -8.54 15.19 45.90
C PRO A 27 -8.58 16.00 47.22
N TRP A 28 -7.86 17.12 47.28
CA TRP A 28 -8.14 18.21 48.21
C TRP A 28 -8.39 19.50 47.42
N ARG A 29 -9.61 20.04 47.47
CA ARG A 29 -9.84 21.49 47.44
C ARG A 29 -11.18 21.92 48.06
N GLN A 30 -11.03 22.63 49.18
CA GLN A 30 -11.68 23.88 49.59
C GLN A 30 -13.22 23.96 49.69
N LYS A 31 -13.69 24.08 50.94
CA LYS A 31 -14.97 24.67 51.32
C LYS A 31 -14.70 25.77 52.35
N TYR A 32 -14.70 27.04 51.93
CA TYR A 32 -14.75 28.19 52.83
C TYR A 32 -16.13 28.85 52.67
N LYS A 33 -16.95 28.79 53.73
CA LYS A 33 -18.16 29.61 53.87
C LYS A 33 -17.94 30.62 54.98
N LYS A 34 -18.10 31.89 54.59
CA LYS A 34 -18.73 33.03 55.27
C LYS A 34 -18.98 32.88 56.78
N GLY A 35 -18.39 33.79 57.54
CA GLY A 35 -18.64 33.95 58.97
C GLY A 35 -19.98 34.58 59.31
N ASP A 36 -20.26 34.60 60.61
CA ASP A 36 -21.01 35.63 61.31
C ASP A 36 -20.56 35.67 62.77
N GLY A 37 -20.58 36.87 63.33
CA GLY A 37 -19.92 37.22 64.58
C GLY A 37 -20.67 36.85 65.85
N LEU A 38 -19.96 36.99 66.97
CA LEU A 38 -20.53 37.18 68.30
C LEU A 38 -19.43 37.75 69.20
N GLY A 39 -19.57 39.02 69.57
CA GLY A 39 -18.66 39.71 70.48
C GLY A 39 -18.85 39.24 71.92
N PHE A 40 -17.76 39.11 72.66
CA PHE A 40 -17.81 38.98 74.12
C PHE A 40 -16.61 39.69 74.78
N LYS A 41 -16.91 40.48 75.82
CA LYS A 41 -16.10 41.43 76.60
C LYS A 41 -14.93 40.81 77.41
N GLY A 42 -14.14 39.89 76.84
CA GLY A 42 -13.00 39.23 77.53
C GLY A 42 -11.59 39.70 77.11
N HIS A 43 -11.46 40.41 75.98
CA HIS A 43 -10.14 40.65 75.36
C HIS A 43 -9.20 41.57 76.15
N ARG A 44 -9.68 42.50 76.97
CA ARG A 44 -8.79 43.41 77.70
C ARG A 44 -7.93 42.71 78.74
N VAL A 45 -8.47 41.71 79.43
CA VAL A 45 -7.72 40.95 80.45
C VAL A 45 -6.76 39.98 79.78
N VAL A 46 -7.19 39.33 78.69
CA VAL A 46 -6.34 38.39 77.93
C VAL A 46 -5.17 39.11 77.26
N LEU A 47 -5.38 40.32 76.71
CA LEU A 47 -4.30 41.15 76.16
C LEU A 47 -3.30 41.60 77.23
N LEU A 48 -3.76 41.92 78.43
CA LEU A 48 -2.87 42.24 79.55
C LEU A 48 -2.06 41.01 79.99
N CYS A 49 -2.68 39.83 80.07
CA CYS A 49 -1.97 38.60 80.41
C CYS A 49 -0.96 38.17 79.34
N LEU A 50 -1.30 38.30 78.05
CA LEU A 50 -0.40 38.01 76.94
C LEU A 50 0.76 39.02 76.88
N GLY A 51 0.50 40.31 77.12
CA GLY A 51 1.54 41.32 77.20
C GLY A 51 2.51 41.04 78.36
N MET A 52 2.02 40.61 79.52
CA MET A 52 2.86 40.22 80.65
C MET A 52 3.70 38.96 80.37
N LEU A 53 3.15 37.98 79.63
CA LEU A 53 3.87 36.79 79.18
C LEU A 53 4.98 37.13 78.18
N ASP A 54 4.71 38.01 77.24
CA ASP A 54 5.69 38.41 76.22
C ASP A 54 6.84 39.21 76.84
N ILE A 55 6.54 40.08 77.82
CA ILE A 55 7.56 40.77 78.61
C ILE A 55 8.40 39.78 79.43
N ALA A 56 7.77 38.77 80.05
CA ALA A 56 8.50 37.74 80.79
C ALA A 56 9.42 36.92 79.88
N LEU A 57 8.96 36.56 78.67
CA LEU A 57 9.76 35.86 77.67
C LEU A 57 10.94 36.71 77.19
N LEU A 58 10.73 38.01 76.92
CA LEU A 58 11.80 38.93 76.55
C LEU A 58 12.84 39.09 77.66
N ILE A 59 12.42 39.17 78.93
CA ILE A 59 13.33 39.21 80.08
C ILE A 59 14.13 37.91 80.17
N THR A 60 13.49 36.73 80.01
CA THR A 60 14.23 35.46 80.01
C THR A 60 15.21 35.36 78.85
N ALA A 61 14.87 35.83 77.65
CA ALA A 61 15.76 35.86 76.50
C ALA A 61 16.94 36.83 76.68
N LEU A 62 16.72 37.99 77.32
CA LEU A 62 17.78 38.93 77.66
C LEU A 62 18.70 38.37 78.75
N VAL A 63 18.15 37.69 79.76
CA VAL A 63 18.94 37.03 80.80
C VAL A 63 19.75 35.88 80.19
N LEU A 64 19.16 35.04 79.34
CA LEU A 64 19.87 34.00 78.57
C LEU A 64 20.94 34.62 77.67
N GLY A 65 20.63 35.71 76.97
CA GLY A 65 21.59 36.45 76.14
C GLY A 65 22.76 37.02 76.96
N MET A 66 22.51 37.48 78.18
CA MET A 66 23.55 37.92 79.12
C MET A 66 24.37 36.76 79.68
N TYR A 67 23.76 35.62 79.99
CA TYR A 67 24.45 34.40 80.39
C TYR A 67 25.32 33.84 79.26
N CYS A 68 24.81 33.83 78.02
CA CYS A 68 25.57 33.48 76.82
C CYS A 68 26.66 34.52 76.52
N GLY A 69 26.41 35.81 76.75
CA GLY A 69 27.38 36.88 76.56
C GLY A 69 28.52 36.89 77.58
N LYS A 70 28.25 36.40 78.81
CA LYS A 70 29.27 36.14 79.84
C LYS A 70 30.03 34.83 79.65
N ALA A 71 29.58 33.94 78.75
CA ALA A 71 30.36 32.80 78.27
C ALA A 71 31.42 33.20 77.21
N LYS A 72 31.89 34.46 77.22
CA LYS A 72 33.11 34.88 76.54
C LYS A 72 34.33 34.40 77.34
N ASP A 73 34.52 33.10 77.34
CA ASP A 73 35.81 32.42 77.57
C ASP A 73 35.77 30.98 77.04
N PHE A 74 35.08 30.75 75.90
CA PHE A 74 35.38 29.55 75.10
C PHE A 74 36.56 29.84 74.19
N LYS A 75 37.74 29.62 74.79
CA LYS A 75 39.05 29.54 74.17
C LYS A 75 38.98 28.82 72.81
N ALA A 76 39.69 29.36 71.82
CA ALA A 76 39.86 28.83 70.47
C ALA A 76 39.72 27.30 70.41
N VAL A 77 38.72 26.84 69.65
CA VAL A 77 38.63 25.44 69.23
C VAL A 77 39.92 25.15 68.45
N SER A 78 40.68 24.18 68.94
CA SER A 78 41.95 23.73 68.36
C SER A 78 41.78 23.43 66.87
N ASP A 79 42.73 23.90 66.06
CA ASP A 79 42.83 23.64 64.61
C ASP A 79 42.75 22.12 64.27
N SER A 80 43.13 21.25 65.23
CA SER A 80 43.04 19.79 65.11
C SER A 80 41.61 19.21 65.15
N THR A 81 40.63 19.94 65.67
CA THR A 81 39.23 19.48 65.80
C THR A 81 38.34 20.00 64.66
N LEU A 82 38.79 21.03 63.92
CA LEU A 82 38.06 21.65 62.82
C LEU A 82 38.37 21.00 61.45
N ALA A 83 39.60 20.52 61.27
CA ALA A 83 40.05 19.83 60.06
C ALA A 83 39.14 18.66 59.60
N PRO A 84 38.72 17.72 60.48
CA PRO A 84 37.82 16.63 60.07
C PRO A 84 36.44 17.13 59.59
N LEU A 85 35.90 18.20 60.20
CA LEU A 85 34.61 18.79 59.80
C LEU A 85 34.69 19.56 58.48
N ILE A 86 35.84 20.15 58.14
CA ILE A 86 36.08 20.80 56.85
C ILE A 86 36.19 19.75 55.74
N LEU A 87 36.92 18.66 55.98
CA LEU A 87 37.05 17.55 55.04
C LEU A 87 35.69 16.93 54.71
N GLU A 88 34.84 16.74 55.72
CA GLU A 88 33.48 16.21 55.54
C GLU A 88 32.58 17.18 54.75
N ARG A 89 32.65 18.49 55.04
CA ARG A 89 31.92 19.52 54.26
C ARG A 89 32.34 19.53 52.80
N ASP A 90 33.64 19.48 52.52
CA ASP A 90 34.15 19.52 51.15
C ASP A 90 33.82 18.23 50.40
N PHE A 91 33.84 17.08 51.08
CA PHE A 91 33.37 15.80 50.53
C PHE A 91 31.87 15.84 50.18
N LEU A 92 31.04 16.40 51.06
CA LEU A 92 29.60 16.57 50.84
C LEU A 92 29.30 17.57 49.71
N ARG A 93 30.07 18.67 49.63
CA ARG A 93 29.95 19.67 48.57
C ARG A 93 30.30 19.07 47.21
N ASN A 94 31.41 18.34 47.11
CA ASN A 94 31.81 17.66 45.88
C ASN A 94 30.77 16.62 45.44
N HIS A 95 30.22 15.84 46.38
CA HIS A 95 29.11 14.93 46.08
C HIS A 95 27.86 15.66 45.60
N SER A 96 27.50 16.78 46.23
CA SER A 96 26.37 17.63 45.80
C SER A 96 26.56 18.16 44.38
N ASP A 97 27.76 18.65 44.06
CA ASP A 97 28.09 19.17 42.74
C ASP A 97 28.04 18.06 41.68
N ALA A 98 28.59 16.87 41.97
CA ALA A 98 28.51 15.70 41.09
C ALA A 98 27.06 15.22 40.87
N ILE A 99 26.20 15.26 41.89
CA ILE A 99 24.77 14.94 41.77
C ILE A 99 24.06 15.96 40.87
N LYS A 100 24.40 17.24 40.99
CA LYS A 100 23.82 18.30 40.17
C LYS A 100 24.19 18.14 38.70
N GLU A 101 25.47 17.88 38.41
CA GLU A 101 25.96 17.64 37.05
C GLU A 101 25.32 16.38 36.44
N ARG A 102 25.17 15.30 37.22
CA ARG A 102 24.46 14.10 36.77
C ARG A 102 23.00 14.39 36.41
N ARG A 103 22.30 15.20 37.20
CA ARG A 103 20.92 15.62 36.90
C ARG A 103 20.83 16.46 35.64
N THR A 104 21.76 17.39 35.42
CA THR A 104 21.75 18.23 34.21
C THR A 104 21.99 17.39 32.96
N VAL A 105 22.94 16.45 33.01
CA VAL A 105 23.20 15.51 31.91
C VAL A 105 21.97 14.63 31.64
N GLN A 106 21.27 14.20 32.68
CA GLN A 106 20.09 13.34 32.53
C GLN A 106 18.92 14.07 31.86
N VAL A 107 18.67 15.34 32.22
CA VAL A 107 17.67 16.19 31.55
C VAL A 107 18.05 16.41 30.08
N GLU A 108 19.33 16.66 29.78
CA GLU A 108 19.78 16.83 28.40
C GLU A 108 19.63 15.55 27.58
N LEU A 109 19.94 14.38 28.15
CA LEU A 109 19.73 13.09 27.52
C LEU A 109 18.23 12.84 27.22
N GLU A 110 17.34 13.20 28.14
CA GLU A 110 15.89 13.11 27.91
C GLU A 110 15.42 14.06 26.80
N ASN A 111 15.96 15.29 26.74
CA ASN A 111 15.69 16.23 25.65
C ASN A 111 16.14 15.67 24.30
N GLN A 112 17.36 15.12 24.22
CA GLN A 112 17.85 14.49 22.99
C GLN A 112 17.03 13.26 22.59
N ARG A 113 16.61 12.43 23.56
CA ARG A 113 15.70 11.30 23.29
C ARG A 113 14.37 11.76 22.71
N ARG A 114 13.77 12.82 23.26
CA ARG A 114 12.53 13.42 22.71
C ARG A 114 12.73 13.95 21.29
N ALA A 115 13.81 14.69 21.04
CA ALA A 115 14.13 15.21 19.71
C ALA A 115 14.34 14.08 18.69
N ARG A 116 15.05 13.02 19.08
CA ARG A 116 15.26 11.82 18.23
C ARG A 116 13.94 11.12 17.93
N MET A 117 13.05 10.98 18.91
CA MET A 117 11.73 10.36 18.71
C MET A 117 10.88 11.19 17.73
N GLN A 118 10.90 12.52 17.87
CA GLN A 118 10.19 13.41 16.95
C GLN A 118 10.73 13.33 15.52
N LEU A 119 12.06 13.29 15.36
CA LEU A 119 12.69 13.11 14.06
C LEU A 119 12.33 11.74 13.45
N HIS A 120 12.27 10.68 14.26
CA HIS A 120 11.87 9.35 13.81
C HIS A 120 10.44 9.34 13.26
N ILE A 121 9.52 10.04 13.93
CA ILE A 121 8.13 10.20 13.46
C ILE A 121 8.12 10.92 12.10
N GLN A 122 8.90 11.99 11.93
CA GLN A 122 8.99 12.70 10.65
C GLN A 122 9.56 11.83 9.53
N ILE A 123 10.59 11.03 9.80
CA ILE A 123 11.16 10.09 8.83
C ILE A 123 10.10 9.07 8.41
N LYS A 124 9.34 8.49 9.36
CA LYS A 124 8.24 7.56 9.05
C LYS A 124 7.15 8.21 8.18
N GLN A 125 6.80 9.46 8.46
CA GLN A 125 5.85 10.22 7.63
C GLN A 125 6.40 10.44 6.21
N LEU A 126 7.66 10.84 6.10
CA LEU A 126 8.33 11.06 4.81
C LEU A 126 8.40 9.76 3.98
N GLN A 127 8.70 8.63 4.63
CA GLN A 127 8.68 7.31 4.01
C GLN A 127 7.29 6.98 3.46
N THR A 128 6.25 7.16 4.28
CA THR A 128 4.86 6.93 3.86
C THR A 128 4.47 7.77 2.63
N ILE A 129 4.88 9.05 2.61
CA ILE A 129 4.65 9.94 1.47
C ILE A 129 5.42 9.46 0.23
N THR A 130 6.68 9.07 0.41
CA THR A 130 7.54 8.58 -0.68
C THR A 130 6.94 7.31 -1.30
N ASP A 131 6.49 6.36 -0.49
CA ASP A 131 5.86 5.12 -0.95
C ASP A 131 4.55 5.40 -1.70
N SER A 132 3.73 6.32 -1.19
CA SER A 132 2.50 6.78 -1.83
C SER A 132 2.77 7.43 -3.19
N MET A 133 3.76 8.32 -3.26
CA MET A 133 4.18 8.95 -4.53
C MET A 133 4.71 7.93 -5.52
N GLN A 134 5.50 6.96 -5.06
CA GLN A 134 6.05 5.90 -5.90
C GLN A 134 4.93 5.02 -6.47
N SER A 135 3.89 4.74 -5.69
CA SER A 135 2.68 4.07 -6.17
C SER A 135 1.98 4.86 -7.28
N HIS A 136 1.76 6.17 -7.08
CA HIS A 136 1.17 7.05 -8.11
C HIS A 136 1.98 7.06 -9.40
N ILE A 137 3.32 7.10 -9.31
CA ILE A 137 4.21 7.05 -10.47
C ILE A 137 4.01 5.75 -11.25
N GLN A 138 3.85 4.61 -10.57
CA GLN A 138 3.63 3.33 -11.24
C GLN A 138 2.29 3.29 -11.98
N VAL A 139 1.22 3.81 -11.35
CA VAL A 139 -0.11 3.92 -11.99
C VAL A 139 -0.04 4.80 -13.24
N LEU A 140 0.55 6.00 -13.14
CA LEU A 140 0.69 6.91 -14.27
C LEU A 140 1.55 6.32 -15.40
N ARG A 141 2.59 5.55 -15.07
CA ARG A 141 3.39 4.83 -16.07
C ARG A 141 2.57 3.76 -16.80
N ALA A 142 1.73 3.01 -16.08
CA ALA A 142 0.86 2.01 -16.69
C ALA A 142 -0.19 2.65 -17.61
N GLU A 143 -0.82 3.74 -17.16
CA GLU A 143 -1.79 4.50 -17.96
C GLU A 143 -1.13 5.09 -19.22
N ARG A 144 0.07 5.68 -19.10
CA ARG A 144 0.84 6.15 -20.25
C ARG A 144 1.11 5.03 -21.26
N SER A 145 1.52 3.85 -20.80
CA SER A 145 1.77 2.70 -21.67
C SER A 145 0.51 2.26 -22.42
N GLN A 146 -0.64 2.28 -21.75
CA GLN A 146 -1.93 2.00 -22.40
C GLN A 146 -2.28 3.06 -23.45
N LEU A 147 -2.13 4.34 -23.12
CA LEU A 147 -2.40 5.44 -24.05
C LEU A 147 -1.49 5.40 -25.29
N GLU A 148 -0.20 5.07 -25.11
CA GLU A 148 0.73 4.89 -26.22
C GLU A 148 0.32 3.72 -27.12
N SER A 149 -0.13 2.60 -26.56
CA SER A 149 -0.68 1.46 -27.32
C SER A 149 -1.97 1.84 -28.07
N ASN A 150 -2.82 2.64 -27.45
CA ASN A 150 -4.06 3.10 -28.07
C ASN A 150 -3.76 4.03 -29.25
N ARG A 151 -2.78 4.94 -29.08
CA ARG A 151 -2.31 5.84 -30.15
C ARG A 151 -1.77 5.07 -31.34
N THR A 152 -0.89 4.09 -31.13
CA THR A 152 -0.34 3.29 -32.25
C THR A 152 -1.42 2.50 -32.97
N THR A 153 -2.39 1.94 -32.23
CA THR A 153 -3.54 1.24 -32.83
C THR A 153 -4.43 2.19 -33.66
N LEU A 154 -4.65 3.42 -33.17
CA LEU A 154 -5.37 4.46 -33.90
C LEU A 154 -4.63 4.93 -35.15
N GLU A 155 -3.31 5.07 -35.09
CA GLU A 155 -2.46 5.42 -36.24
C GLU A 155 -2.49 4.35 -37.32
N VAL A 156 -2.44 3.06 -36.94
CA VAL A 156 -2.47 1.93 -37.89
C VAL A 156 -3.86 1.73 -38.51
N SER A 157 -4.92 1.97 -37.73
CA SER A 157 -6.30 1.78 -38.21
C SER A 157 -6.95 3.06 -38.75
N CYS A 158 -6.30 4.23 -38.64
CA CYS A 158 -6.88 5.55 -38.91
C CYS A 158 -8.26 5.75 -38.24
N GLY A 159 -8.46 5.19 -37.05
CA GLY A 159 -9.74 5.23 -36.32
C GLY A 159 -10.87 4.35 -36.90
N ARG A 160 -10.57 3.52 -37.90
CA ARG A 160 -11.55 2.61 -38.54
C ARG A 160 -11.88 1.40 -37.68
N CYS A 161 -10.96 0.98 -36.80
CA CYS A 161 -11.16 -0.15 -35.89
C CYS A 161 -11.19 0.31 -34.43
N PRO A 162 -11.91 -0.40 -33.54
CA PRO A 162 -11.84 -0.12 -32.11
C PRO A 162 -10.44 -0.36 -31.54
N VAL A 163 -10.14 0.24 -30.39
CA VAL A 163 -8.89 0.00 -29.66
C VAL A 163 -8.75 -1.50 -29.35
N GLY A 164 -7.54 -2.05 -29.54
CA GLY A 164 -7.26 -3.47 -29.38
C GLY A 164 -7.60 -4.34 -30.61
N TRP A 165 -8.10 -3.73 -31.68
CA TRP A 165 -8.34 -4.40 -32.97
C TRP A 165 -7.31 -3.94 -34.00
N ILE A 166 -6.87 -4.87 -34.84
CA ILE A 166 -5.98 -4.55 -35.96
C ILE A 166 -6.78 -4.38 -37.24
N PHE A 167 -6.50 -3.31 -37.99
CA PHE A 167 -7.06 -3.13 -39.33
C PHE A 167 -6.17 -3.86 -40.33
N LEU A 168 -6.68 -4.91 -40.98
CA LEU A 168 -5.99 -5.55 -42.11
C LEU A 168 -6.87 -5.44 -43.35
N LYS A 169 -6.43 -4.58 -44.28
CA LYS A 169 -7.05 -4.31 -45.59
C LYS A 169 -8.49 -3.82 -45.51
N THR A 170 -9.43 -4.71 -45.28
CA THR A 170 -10.88 -4.47 -45.40
C THR A 170 -11.65 -4.76 -44.12
N SER A 171 -11.05 -5.44 -43.14
CA SER A 171 -11.71 -5.84 -41.89
C SER A 171 -10.87 -5.50 -40.65
N CYS A 172 -11.53 -5.48 -39.50
CA CYS A 172 -10.92 -5.34 -38.19
C CYS A 172 -10.86 -6.70 -37.51
N TYR A 173 -9.70 -7.04 -36.92
CA TYR A 173 -9.47 -8.35 -36.29
C TYR A 173 -9.05 -8.19 -34.83
N PHE A 174 -9.61 -9.01 -33.96
CA PHE A 174 -9.23 -9.09 -32.55
C PHE A 174 -8.66 -10.47 -32.25
N TYR A 175 -7.49 -10.51 -31.63
CA TYR A 175 -6.84 -11.74 -31.20
C TYR A 175 -6.91 -11.84 -29.68
N SER A 176 -7.44 -12.96 -29.17
CA SER A 176 -7.62 -13.14 -27.73
C SER A 176 -6.34 -13.51 -26.97
N ASN A 177 -5.14 -13.34 -27.54
CA ASN A 177 -3.89 -13.85 -26.96
C ASN A 177 -3.30 -13.02 -25.81
N SER A 178 -4.03 -12.02 -25.31
CA SER A 178 -3.65 -11.25 -24.11
C SER A 178 -3.74 -12.15 -22.86
N PRO A 179 -2.81 -12.02 -21.88
CA PRO A 179 -2.92 -12.72 -20.60
C PRO A 179 -4.23 -12.49 -19.83
N SER A 180 -4.92 -11.38 -20.10
CA SER A 180 -6.21 -11.05 -19.50
C SER A 180 -7.39 -11.83 -20.08
N ASN A 181 -7.21 -12.50 -21.22
CA ASN A 181 -8.26 -13.29 -21.87
C ASN A 181 -8.02 -14.77 -21.56
N ALA A 182 -8.90 -15.37 -20.76
CA ALA A 182 -8.92 -16.81 -20.59
C ALA A 182 -9.34 -17.48 -21.91
N LYS A 183 -8.69 -18.60 -22.25
CA LYS A 183 -9.08 -19.45 -23.39
C LYS A 183 -10.53 -19.93 -23.24
N LYS A 184 -11.17 -20.23 -24.37
CA LYS A 184 -12.60 -20.57 -24.43
C LYS A 184 -12.85 -21.73 -25.38
N ASN A 185 -13.95 -22.43 -25.17
CA ASN A 185 -14.53 -23.34 -26.15
C ASN A 185 -15.09 -22.55 -27.35
N TRP A 186 -15.39 -23.23 -28.46
CA TRP A 186 -15.80 -22.55 -29.69
C TRP A 186 -17.11 -21.75 -29.54
N PRO A 187 -18.18 -22.28 -28.89
CA PRO A 187 -19.40 -21.51 -28.63
C PRO A 187 -19.17 -20.23 -27.83
N ASP A 188 -18.41 -20.31 -26.74
CA ASP A 188 -18.13 -19.17 -25.87
C ASP A 188 -17.23 -18.14 -26.57
N SER A 189 -16.30 -18.59 -27.41
CA SER A 189 -15.52 -17.71 -28.28
C SER A 189 -16.41 -16.96 -29.27
N ARG A 190 -17.41 -17.63 -29.88
CA ARG A 190 -18.37 -16.97 -30.77
C ARG A 190 -19.24 -15.96 -30.02
N ALA A 191 -19.72 -16.32 -28.84
CA ALA A 191 -20.50 -15.43 -27.99
C ALA A 191 -19.69 -14.18 -27.60
N ASP A 192 -18.41 -14.32 -27.26
CA ASP A 192 -17.51 -13.19 -26.99
C ASP A 192 -17.37 -12.29 -28.22
N CYS A 193 -17.09 -12.83 -29.41
CA CYS A 193 -17.01 -12.01 -30.63
C CYS A 193 -18.32 -11.27 -30.93
N THR A 194 -19.46 -11.94 -30.77
CA THR A 194 -20.79 -11.36 -30.96
C THR A 194 -21.03 -10.21 -29.98
N SER A 195 -20.65 -10.39 -28.71
CA SER A 195 -20.77 -9.34 -27.68
C SER A 195 -19.91 -8.10 -27.97
N ARG A 196 -18.84 -8.25 -28.75
CA ARG A 196 -17.96 -7.16 -29.19
C ARG A 196 -18.46 -6.47 -30.48
N GLY A 197 -19.56 -6.94 -31.08
CA GLY A 197 -20.11 -6.40 -32.33
C GLY A 197 -19.50 -7.00 -33.61
N GLY A 198 -18.80 -8.14 -33.51
CA GLY A 198 -18.29 -8.91 -34.65
C GLY A 198 -18.83 -10.34 -34.64
N ASP A 199 -18.15 -11.25 -35.34
CA ASP A 199 -18.33 -12.71 -35.20
C ASP A 199 -16.94 -13.36 -35.25
N LEU A 200 -16.84 -14.69 -35.13
CA LEU A 200 -15.59 -15.40 -35.37
C LEU A 200 -15.11 -15.15 -36.82
N LEU A 201 -13.79 -15.10 -36.98
CA LEU A 201 -13.13 -14.87 -38.27
C LEU A 201 -13.69 -15.75 -39.40
N VAL A 202 -14.03 -15.14 -40.52
CA VAL A 202 -14.34 -15.82 -41.78
C VAL A 202 -13.22 -15.54 -42.77
N ILE A 203 -12.64 -16.59 -43.35
CA ILE A 203 -11.56 -16.43 -44.32
C ILE A 203 -12.15 -16.48 -45.73
N ASN A 204 -12.17 -15.34 -46.40
CA ASN A 204 -12.85 -15.17 -47.69
C ASN A 204 -11.96 -15.52 -48.89
N ASN A 205 -10.63 -15.47 -48.72
CA ASN A 205 -9.67 -15.75 -49.80
C ASN A 205 -8.26 -16.04 -49.29
N LEU A 206 -7.40 -16.51 -50.20
CA LEU A 206 -6.00 -16.82 -49.95
C LEU A 206 -5.18 -15.64 -49.41
N GLU A 207 -5.52 -14.42 -49.81
CA GLU A 207 -4.82 -13.21 -49.41
C GLU A 207 -5.05 -12.91 -47.92
N GLU A 208 -6.30 -13.07 -47.47
CA GLU A 208 -6.71 -12.99 -46.07
C GLU A 208 -6.09 -14.13 -45.24
N GLN A 209 -6.19 -15.37 -45.72
CA GLN A 209 -5.55 -16.53 -45.09
C GLN A 209 -4.07 -16.27 -44.77
N LYS A 210 -3.30 -15.79 -45.76
CA LYS A 210 -1.89 -15.47 -45.59
C LYS A 210 -1.68 -14.29 -44.65
N ALA A 211 -2.54 -13.27 -44.71
CA ALA A 211 -2.46 -12.12 -43.81
C ALA A 211 -2.66 -12.52 -42.34
N ILE A 212 -3.63 -13.39 -42.05
CA ILE A 212 -3.87 -13.92 -40.70
C ILE A 212 -2.68 -14.75 -40.21
N ASN A 213 -2.08 -15.59 -41.08
CA ASN A 213 -0.89 -16.36 -40.72
C ASN A 213 0.34 -15.47 -40.45
N ASN A 214 0.53 -14.43 -41.26
CA ASN A 214 1.67 -13.52 -41.12
C ASN A 214 1.55 -12.63 -39.88
N ASN A 215 0.33 -12.24 -39.51
CA ASN A 215 0.03 -11.49 -38.30
C ASN A 215 -0.26 -12.38 -37.08
N TYR A 216 0.04 -13.68 -37.18
CA TYR A 216 -0.19 -14.63 -36.09
C TYR A 216 0.59 -14.21 -34.84
N PRO A 217 -0.07 -13.94 -33.70
CA PRO A 217 0.59 -13.45 -32.50
C PRO A 217 1.68 -14.40 -32.00
N LYS A 218 2.76 -13.85 -31.46
CA LYS A 218 3.75 -14.67 -30.76
C LYS A 218 3.11 -15.21 -29.48
N ILE A 219 2.77 -16.48 -29.47
CA ILE A 219 2.27 -17.16 -28.27
C ILE A 219 3.50 -17.67 -27.50
N LEU A 220 3.78 -17.04 -26.36
CA LEU A 220 4.85 -17.44 -25.46
C LEU A 220 4.35 -18.62 -24.61
N GLY A 221 4.92 -19.80 -24.80
CA GLY A 221 4.66 -20.97 -23.96
C GLY A 221 5.29 -22.26 -24.50
N THR A 222 5.66 -23.17 -23.60
CA THR A 222 6.22 -24.51 -23.89
C THR A 222 5.13 -25.57 -24.17
N GLY A 223 3.94 -25.11 -24.58
CA GLY A 223 2.76 -25.96 -24.74
C GLY A 223 2.76 -26.77 -26.04
N VAL A 224 1.93 -27.81 -26.06
CA VAL A 224 1.70 -28.64 -27.24
C VAL A 224 1.10 -27.78 -28.36
N GLN A 225 1.69 -27.79 -29.56
CA GLN A 225 1.38 -26.85 -30.66
C GLN A 225 -0.12 -26.77 -31.01
N TRP A 226 -0.84 -27.91 -30.99
CA TRP A 226 -2.27 -27.94 -31.26
C TRP A 226 -3.13 -27.29 -30.16
N LYS A 227 -2.62 -27.03 -28.95
CA LYS A 227 -3.32 -26.25 -27.89
C LYS A 227 -3.06 -24.75 -27.99
N MET A 228 -2.30 -24.31 -28.98
CA MET A 228 -1.90 -22.91 -29.18
C MET A 228 -2.59 -22.25 -30.38
N GLY A 229 -3.62 -22.87 -30.97
CA GLY A 229 -4.39 -22.26 -32.05
C GLY A 229 -5.37 -21.19 -31.60
N PHE A 230 -6.06 -20.66 -32.61
CA PHE A 230 -7.19 -19.77 -32.44
C PHE A 230 -8.44 -20.36 -33.09
N TRP A 231 -9.57 -20.37 -32.40
CA TRP A 231 -10.86 -20.64 -33.03
C TRP A 231 -11.16 -19.63 -34.15
N ILE A 232 -11.69 -20.16 -35.25
CA ILE A 232 -12.22 -19.40 -36.39
C ILE A 232 -13.67 -19.83 -36.65
N GLY A 233 -14.38 -19.10 -37.50
CA GLY A 233 -15.81 -19.26 -37.70
C GLY A 233 -16.25 -20.48 -38.51
N LEU A 234 -15.35 -21.43 -38.81
CA LEU A 234 -15.68 -22.60 -39.63
C LEU A 234 -16.12 -23.78 -38.74
N THR A 235 -17.24 -24.41 -39.10
CA THR A 235 -17.81 -25.55 -38.37
C THR A 235 -18.65 -26.43 -39.28
N ASP A 236 -18.73 -27.73 -39.01
CA ASP A 236 -19.64 -28.68 -39.68
C ASP A 236 -20.72 -29.22 -38.73
N ARG A 237 -20.92 -28.57 -37.58
CA ARG A 237 -21.93 -28.96 -36.57
C ARG A 237 -23.36 -29.04 -37.10
N VAL A 238 -23.67 -28.26 -38.15
CA VAL A 238 -25.01 -28.22 -38.75
C VAL A 238 -25.24 -29.47 -39.61
N THR A 239 -24.26 -29.81 -40.44
CA THR A 239 -24.30 -30.95 -41.36
C THR A 239 -22.91 -31.56 -41.39
N ASN A 240 -22.77 -32.75 -40.79
CA ASN A 240 -21.49 -33.45 -40.68
C ASN A 240 -20.84 -33.61 -42.07
N GLY A 241 -19.56 -33.24 -42.18
CA GLY A 241 -18.81 -33.28 -43.44
C GLY A 241 -19.06 -32.08 -44.37
N VAL A 242 -19.94 -31.15 -44.02
CA VAL A 242 -20.17 -29.90 -44.76
C VAL A 242 -19.73 -28.71 -43.91
N TRP A 243 -18.52 -28.24 -44.18
CA TRP A 243 -17.94 -27.09 -43.48
C TRP A 243 -18.67 -25.79 -43.87
N THR A 244 -19.18 -25.10 -42.87
CA THR A 244 -19.97 -23.87 -43.02
C THR A 244 -19.41 -22.79 -42.11
N TRP A 245 -19.21 -21.61 -42.66
CA TRP A 245 -18.78 -20.42 -41.93
C TRP A 245 -19.93 -19.84 -41.11
N VAL A 246 -19.62 -19.11 -40.03
CA VAL A 246 -20.61 -18.40 -39.19
C VAL A 246 -21.50 -17.40 -39.94
N ASN A 247 -21.09 -16.97 -41.14
CA ASN A 247 -21.87 -16.13 -42.05
C ASN A 247 -22.77 -16.94 -43.03
N ASN A 248 -22.92 -18.25 -42.82
CA ASN A 248 -23.68 -19.20 -43.63
C ASN A 248 -23.10 -19.53 -45.02
N ALA A 249 -21.86 -19.10 -45.33
CA ALA A 249 -21.19 -19.54 -46.54
C ALA A 249 -20.63 -20.96 -46.37
N THR A 250 -20.81 -21.82 -47.37
CA THR A 250 -20.20 -23.16 -47.40
C THR A 250 -18.74 -23.07 -47.85
N GLU A 251 -17.85 -23.76 -47.16
CA GLU A 251 -16.44 -23.89 -47.52
C GLU A 251 -16.22 -25.17 -48.32
N ASN A 252 -15.65 -25.02 -49.51
CA ASN A 252 -15.37 -26.14 -50.43
C ASN A 252 -13.88 -26.34 -50.67
N ASP A 253 -13.03 -25.38 -50.29
CA ASP A 253 -11.60 -25.46 -50.55
C ASP A 253 -10.89 -26.29 -49.47
N THR A 254 -10.18 -27.33 -49.92
CA THR A 254 -9.41 -28.20 -49.04
C THR A 254 -7.96 -27.73 -48.87
N MET A 255 -7.50 -26.74 -49.65
CA MET A 255 -6.10 -26.32 -49.67
C MET A 255 -5.61 -25.71 -48.34
N TYR A 256 -6.54 -25.21 -47.53
CA TYR A 256 -6.23 -24.50 -46.30
C TYR A 256 -6.02 -25.41 -45.08
N TRP A 257 -6.41 -26.69 -45.18
CA TRP A 257 -6.27 -27.68 -44.12
C TRP A 257 -4.84 -28.18 -43.99
N GLN A 258 -4.36 -28.32 -42.74
CA GLN A 258 -3.08 -28.96 -42.45
C GLN A 258 -3.00 -30.39 -43.02
N SER A 259 -1.78 -30.92 -43.12
CA SER A 259 -1.60 -32.29 -43.62
C SER A 259 -2.31 -33.28 -42.69
N GLY A 260 -3.17 -34.12 -43.25
CA GLY A 260 -3.98 -35.08 -42.48
C GLY A 260 -5.19 -34.47 -41.76
N GLN A 261 -5.61 -33.25 -42.12
CA GLN A 261 -6.80 -32.59 -41.60
C GLN A 261 -7.86 -32.40 -42.71
N PRO A 262 -9.16 -32.36 -42.38
CA PRO A 262 -9.72 -32.63 -41.05
C PRO A 262 -9.50 -34.09 -40.62
N ASN A 263 -9.29 -34.32 -39.33
CA ASN A 263 -9.27 -35.66 -38.77
C ASN A 263 -10.70 -36.15 -38.57
N ASN A 264 -11.04 -37.28 -39.19
CA ASN A 264 -12.36 -37.90 -39.12
C ASN A 264 -12.40 -39.14 -38.20
N GLU A 265 -11.33 -39.44 -37.47
CA GLU A 265 -11.32 -40.54 -36.50
C GLU A 265 -12.20 -40.21 -35.30
N GLU A 266 -13.25 -41.02 -35.08
CA GLU A 266 -14.44 -40.76 -34.24
C GLU A 266 -14.18 -40.28 -32.80
N SER A 267 -13.01 -40.55 -32.22
CA SER A 267 -12.68 -40.14 -30.85
C SER A 267 -11.95 -38.80 -30.74
N LEU A 268 -11.40 -38.28 -31.85
CA LEU A 268 -10.66 -37.02 -31.94
C LEU A 268 -11.24 -36.05 -32.98
N ALA A 269 -12.24 -36.48 -33.76
CA ALA A 269 -12.92 -35.68 -34.77
C ALA A 269 -13.67 -34.52 -34.12
N GLY A 270 -13.16 -33.32 -34.36
CA GLY A 270 -13.78 -32.08 -33.94
C GLY A 270 -14.72 -31.52 -35.00
N HIS A 271 -15.80 -30.87 -34.58
CA HIS A 271 -16.74 -30.21 -35.50
C HIS A 271 -16.48 -28.69 -35.66
N CYS A 272 -15.41 -28.18 -35.06
CA CYS A 272 -15.05 -26.78 -35.06
C CYS A 272 -13.60 -26.60 -35.47
N VAL A 273 -13.29 -25.50 -36.15
CA VAL A 273 -11.98 -25.32 -36.77
C VAL A 273 -11.14 -24.31 -36.01
N ALA A 274 -9.90 -24.69 -35.76
CA ALA A 274 -8.86 -23.84 -35.24
C ALA A 274 -7.83 -23.50 -36.33
N PHE A 275 -7.30 -22.29 -36.25
CA PHE A 275 -6.19 -21.79 -37.05
C PHE A 275 -4.91 -21.89 -36.24
N GLY A 276 -3.90 -22.58 -36.79
CA GLY A 276 -2.57 -22.69 -36.21
C GLY A 276 -1.51 -22.16 -37.17
N ARG A 277 -0.54 -21.40 -36.65
CA ARG A 277 0.58 -20.89 -37.46
C ARG A 277 1.26 -22.04 -38.20
N ASN A 278 1.40 -21.90 -39.51
CA ASN A 278 2.12 -22.87 -40.34
C ASN A 278 3.21 -22.17 -41.16
N ILE A 279 4.29 -22.90 -41.47
CA ILE A 279 5.35 -22.45 -42.37
C ILE A 279 4.78 -22.23 -43.78
N GLN A 280 3.93 -23.15 -44.23
CA GLN A 280 3.11 -22.96 -45.43
C GLN A 280 1.90 -22.11 -45.01
N SER A 281 1.98 -20.80 -45.19
CA SER A 281 1.03 -19.83 -44.63
C SER A 281 -0.43 -20.00 -45.07
N TRP A 282 -0.66 -20.74 -46.16
CA TRP A 282 -1.99 -21.11 -46.61
C TRP A 282 -2.54 -22.35 -45.89
N ARG A 283 -1.71 -23.21 -45.31
CA ARG A 283 -2.10 -24.55 -44.85
C ARG A 283 -2.18 -24.64 -43.32
N SER A 284 -3.14 -23.95 -42.72
CA SER A 284 -3.14 -23.64 -41.28
C SER A 284 -4.32 -24.19 -40.48
N TRP A 285 -5.34 -24.78 -41.11
CA TRP A 285 -6.57 -25.20 -40.41
C TRP A 285 -6.49 -26.63 -39.88
N TYR A 286 -7.11 -26.87 -38.72
CA TYR A 286 -7.29 -28.20 -38.14
C TYR A 286 -8.58 -28.23 -37.30
N ASN A 287 -9.25 -29.39 -37.24
CA ASN A 287 -10.51 -29.52 -36.52
C ASN A 287 -10.31 -29.97 -35.06
N ARG A 288 -11.18 -29.49 -34.17
CA ARG A 288 -11.12 -29.68 -32.71
C ARG A 288 -12.50 -29.72 -32.07
N ASN A 289 -12.57 -30.30 -30.87
CA ASN A 289 -13.83 -30.51 -30.19
C ASN A 289 -14.39 -29.16 -29.75
N CYS A 290 -15.58 -28.83 -30.24
CA CYS A 290 -16.20 -27.53 -30.03
C CYS A 290 -16.41 -27.17 -28.55
N GLU A 291 -16.71 -28.16 -27.71
CA GLU A 291 -17.17 -27.95 -26.33
C GLU A 291 -16.03 -28.15 -25.32
N ASN A 292 -15.16 -29.13 -25.56
CA ASN A 292 -14.13 -29.55 -24.60
C ASN A 292 -12.78 -28.87 -24.79
N ASP A 293 -12.47 -28.38 -26.00
CA ASP A 293 -11.18 -27.75 -26.28
C ASP A 293 -11.22 -26.26 -25.98
N GLU A 294 -10.30 -25.80 -25.13
CA GLU A 294 -10.14 -24.37 -24.85
C GLU A 294 -8.95 -23.79 -25.62
N LEU A 295 -9.23 -22.87 -26.53
CA LEU A 295 -8.23 -22.20 -27.36
C LEU A 295 -8.37 -20.67 -27.26
N ASN A 296 -7.40 -19.96 -27.83
CA ASN A 296 -7.63 -18.55 -28.15
C ASN A 296 -8.66 -18.46 -29.29
N TRP A 297 -9.10 -17.27 -29.66
CA TRP A 297 -10.02 -17.04 -30.78
C TRP A 297 -9.71 -15.75 -31.51
N ILE A 298 -10.12 -15.69 -32.79
CA ILE A 298 -10.02 -14.50 -33.62
C ILE A 298 -11.43 -14.04 -33.96
N CYS A 299 -11.73 -12.78 -33.62
CA CYS A 299 -12.95 -12.12 -34.06
C CYS A 299 -12.69 -11.25 -35.28
N GLU A 300 -13.71 -11.08 -36.10
CA GLU A 300 -13.72 -10.18 -37.25
C GLU A 300 -14.94 -9.25 -37.18
N MET A 301 -14.76 -7.99 -37.57
CA MET A 301 -15.86 -7.05 -37.82
C MET A 301 -15.53 -6.11 -38.98
N LYS A 302 -16.57 -5.52 -39.57
CA LYS A 302 -16.40 -4.47 -40.57
C LYS A 302 -15.83 -3.19 -39.94
N PRO A 303 -14.91 -2.49 -40.63
CA PRO A 303 -14.41 -1.20 -40.17
C PRO A 303 -15.51 -0.15 -40.18
N LYS A 304 -15.37 0.86 -39.33
CA LYS A 304 -16.19 2.08 -39.42
C LYS A 304 -15.96 2.72 -40.78
N VAL A 305 -17.07 3.04 -41.46
CA VAL A 305 -17.02 3.85 -42.68
C VAL A 305 -16.45 5.21 -42.30
N ALA A 306 -15.37 5.63 -42.97
CA ALA A 306 -14.89 7.00 -42.81
C ALA A 306 -16.04 7.92 -43.25
N MET A 307 -16.53 8.79 -42.37
CA MET A 307 -17.47 9.81 -42.82
C MET A 307 -16.74 10.63 -43.88
N GLU A 308 -17.20 10.55 -45.13
CA GLU A 308 -16.80 11.52 -46.14
C GLU A 308 -17.24 12.88 -45.60
N THR A 309 -16.28 13.69 -45.16
CA THR A 309 -16.49 15.13 -45.05
C THR A 309 -16.77 15.63 -46.46
N THR A 310 -18.05 15.61 -46.85
CA THR A 310 -18.55 16.39 -47.96
C THR A 310 -18.31 17.85 -47.58
N PHE A 311 -17.20 18.40 -48.02
CA PHE A 311 -17.02 19.85 -48.08
C PHE A 311 -18.02 20.33 -49.14
N MET A 312 -19.17 20.83 -48.68
CA MET A 312 -20.07 21.68 -49.46
C MET A 312 -19.48 23.09 -49.55
#